data_AF-A0A6G2DFN3-F1
#
_entry.id   AF-A0A6G2DFN3-F1
#
_cell.length_a   1.000
_cell.length_b   1.000
_cell.length_c   1.000
_cell.angle_alpha   90.00
_cell.angle_beta   90.00
_cell.angle_gamma   90.00
#
_symmetry.space_group_name_H-M   'P 1'
#
loop_
_entity.id
_entity.type
_entity.pdbx_description
1 polymer ?
#
loop_
_entity_poly.entity_id
_entity_poly.type
_entity_poly.pdbx_seq_one_letter_code
_entity_poly.pdbx_strand_id
1 'polypeptide(L)'
;VVGGAESLYIDETKTTRLLDTSDFPEEFKSLAKAQADELDLLRTKNNLNWTFVSPAVDFIPDGEKTGNYILAGEIFTTNEKGISQISYADYAIG
;
A
#
# COMPACT_ATOMS: atom_id res chain seq x y z
N VAL A 1 7.91 4.38 7.46
CA VAL A 1 8.33 3.18 6.70
C VAL A 1 7.54 3.17 5.40
N VAL A 2 8.20 3.00 4.26
CA VAL A 2 7.54 2.89 2.96
C VAL A 2 7.19 1.42 2.75
N GLY A 3 5.89 1.14 2.60
CA GLY A 3 5.38 -0.20 2.36
C GLY A 3 5.10 -0.47 0.89
N GLY A 4 4.27 -1.48 0.63
CA GLY A 4 3.62 -1.69 -0.66
C GLY A 4 2.10 -1.81 -0.50
N ALA A 5 1.38 -1.72 -1.62
CA ALA A 5 -0.08 -1.79 -1.65
C ALA A 5 -0.61 -3.16 -1.24
N GLU A 6 0.20 -4.21 -1.40
CA GLU A 6 -0.13 -5.58 -1.06
C GLU A 6 -0.56 -5.78 0.40
N SER A 7 -0.11 -4.91 1.31
CA SER A 7 -0.42 -5.00 2.74
C SER A 7 -1.81 -4.47 3.09
N LEU A 8 -2.48 -3.79 2.14
CA LEU A 8 -3.81 -3.21 2.32
C LEU A 8 -4.88 -4.31 2.34
N TYR A 9 -5.93 -4.09 3.13
CA TYR A 9 -7.08 -4.98 3.23
C TYR A 9 -8.05 -4.76 2.08
N ILE A 10 -8.65 -5.83 1.56
CA ILE A 10 -9.58 -5.73 0.42
C ILE A 10 -10.95 -5.16 0.83
N ASP A 11 -11.28 -5.19 2.13
CA ASP A 11 -12.53 -4.69 2.68
C ASP A 11 -12.40 -4.32 4.18
N GLU A 12 -13.47 -3.72 4.71
CA GLU A 12 -13.57 -3.26 6.10
C GLU A 12 -13.51 -4.38 7.15
N THR A 13 -13.65 -5.66 6.77
CA THR A 13 -13.49 -6.76 7.73
C THR A 13 -12.04 -6.89 8.19
N LYS A 14 -11.09 -6.38 7.40
CA LYS A 14 -9.64 -6.43 7.66
C LYS A 14 -9.13 -7.84 7.95
N THR A 15 -9.70 -8.81 7.24
CA THR A 15 -9.34 -10.23 7.36
C THR A 15 -8.42 -10.70 6.23
N THR A 16 -8.60 -10.15 5.03
CA THR A 16 -7.88 -10.55 3.82
C THR A 16 -7.12 -9.35 3.26
N ARG A 17 -5.82 -9.51 3.00
CA ARG A 17 -5.00 -8.48 2.33
C ARG A 17 -4.94 -8.72 0.83
N LEU A 18 -4.53 -7.70 0.07
CA LEU A 18 -4.31 -7.82 -1.37
C LEU A 18 -3.37 -8.98 -1.73
N LEU A 19 -2.29 -9.19 -0.95
CA LEU A 19 -1.35 -10.30 -1.18
C LEU A 19 -1.97 -11.70 -1.04
N ASP A 20 -3.09 -11.82 -0.32
CA ASP A 20 -3.76 -13.09 -0.03
C ASP A 20 -4.78 -13.48 -1.11
N THR A 21 -5.06 -12.55 -2.05
CA THR A 21 -6.02 -12.79 -3.13
C THR A 21 -5.48 -13.80 -4.14
N SER A 22 -6.37 -14.57 -4.77
CA SER A 22 -6.01 -15.56 -5.79
C SER A 22 -5.32 -14.94 -7.01
N ASP A 23 -5.65 -13.68 -7.28
CA ASP A 23 -5.25 -12.96 -8.49
C ASP A 23 -3.93 -12.18 -8.29
N PHE A 24 -3.34 -12.25 -7.09
CA PHE A 24 -2.09 -11.56 -6.80
C PHE A 24 -0.92 -12.18 -7.60
N PRO A 25 -0.16 -11.37 -8.38
CA PRO A 25 0.91 -11.89 -9.23
C PRO A 25 2.00 -12.60 -8.43
N GLU A 26 2.36 -13.82 -8.85
CA GLU A 26 3.29 -14.69 -8.12
C GLU A 26 4.69 -14.07 -8.02
N GLU A 27 5.11 -13.35 -9.06
CA GLU A 27 6.40 -12.67 -9.13
C GLU A 27 6.61 -11.60 -8.05
N PHE A 28 5.53 -11.03 -7.51
CA PHE A 28 5.60 -10.02 -6.46
C PHE A 28 5.44 -10.62 -5.06
N LYS A 29 5.00 -11.89 -4.92
CA LYS A 29 4.66 -12.48 -3.61
C LYS A 29 5.80 -12.50 -2.61
N SER A 30 7.03 -12.73 -3.06
CA SER A 30 8.18 -12.77 -2.14
C SER A 30 8.44 -11.41 -1.50
N LEU A 31 8.44 -10.33 -2.29
CA LEU A 31 8.60 -8.97 -1.78
C LEU A 31 7.40 -8.57 -0.92
N ALA A 32 6.19 -8.86 -1.44
CA ALA A 32 4.94 -8.56 -0.77
C ALA A 32 4.83 -9.17 0.63
N LYS A 33 5.20 -10.45 0.78
CA LYS A 33 5.23 -11.12 2.08
C LYS A 33 6.23 -10.48 3.04
N ALA A 34 7.43 -10.13 2.56
CA ALA A 34 8.43 -9.48 3.40
C ALA A 34 7.94 -8.13 3.95
N GLN A 35 7.26 -7.33 3.13
CA GLN A 35 6.70 -6.03 3.55
C GLN A 35 5.46 -6.19 4.45
N ALA A 36 4.63 -7.21 4.21
CA ALA A 36 3.53 -7.58 5.10
C ALA A 36 4.03 -8.00 6.49
N ASP A 37 5.07 -8.84 6.55
CA ASP A 37 5.72 -9.28 7.79
C ASP A 37 6.35 -8.08 8.53
N GLU A 38 6.94 -7.12 7.81
CA GLU A 38 7.45 -5.87 8.40
C GLU A 38 6.32 -5.06 9.06
N LEU A 39 5.19 -4.88 8.38
CA LEU A 39 4.02 -4.19 8.94
C LEU A 39 3.49 -4.92 10.18
N ASP A 40 3.39 -6.25 10.13
CA ASP A 40 2.94 -7.06 11.26
C ASP A 40 3.88 -6.92 12.47
N LEU A 41 5.18 -6.90 12.23
CA LEU A 41 6.17 -6.63 13.27
C LEU A 41 6.01 -5.21 13.85
N LEU A 42 5.83 -4.20 13.00
CA LEU A 42 5.64 -2.81 13.45
C LEU A 42 4.40 -2.66 14.33
N ARG A 43 3.30 -3.34 14.00
CA ARG A 43 2.07 -3.35 14.82
C ARG A 43 2.30 -3.86 16.24
N THR A 44 3.34 -4.66 16.49
CA THR A 44 3.72 -5.09 17.85
C THR A 44 4.47 -4.03 18.66
N LYS A 45 4.97 -2.96 18.03
CA LYS A 45 5.82 -1.94 18.67
C LYS A 45 4.96 -0.83 19.27
N ASN A 46 4.49 -1.05 20.49
CA ASN A 46 3.67 -0.10 21.25
C ASN A 46 4.46 1.08 21.86
N ASN A 47 5.78 1.01 21.87
CA ASN A 47 6.69 2.02 22.41
C ASN A 47 7.46 2.79 21.32
N LEU A 48 7.01 2.69 20.07
CA LEU A 48 7.60 3.37 18.92
C LEU A 48 6.52 4.15 18.18
N ASN A 49 6.77 5.42 17.91
CA ASN A 49 5.91 6.21 17.03
C ASN A 49 6.30 5.91 15.58
N TRP A 50 5.55 5.02 14.94
CA TRP A 50 5.77 4.64 13.55
C TRP A 50 4.57 4.99 12.68
N THR A 51 4.84 5.18 11.39
CA THR A 51 3.82 5.29 10.34
C THR A 51 4.29 4.44 9.17
N PHE A 52 3.42 3.55 8.71
CA PHE A 52 3.65 2.72 7.54
C PHE A 52 2.80 3.28 6.40
N VAL A 53 3.44 3.71 5.33
CA VAL A 53 2.78 4.42 4.23
C VAL A 53 2.86 3.54 3.01
N SER A 54 1.77 2.84 2.70
CA SER A 54 1.66 2.05 1.47
C SER A 54 1.38 2.97 0.29
N PRO A 55 2.10 2.83 -0.84
CA PRO A 55 1.73 3.46 -2.10
C PRO A 55 0.48 2.81 -2.70
N ALA A 56 0.04 3.36 -3.83
CA ALA A 56 -0.93 2.69 -4.71
C ALA A 56 -0.30 1.46 -5.40
N VAL A 57 -1.13 0.62 -6.03
CA VAL A 57 -0.65 -0.58 -6.74
C VAL A 57 0.32 -0.22 -7.86
N ASP A 58 -0.08 0.72 -8.73
CA ASP A 58 0.82 1.26 -9.74
C ASP A 58 1.62 2.41 -9.15
N PHE A 59 2.84 2.11 -8.69
CA PHE A 59 3.74 3.10 -8.11
C PHE A 59 4.79 3.55 -9.14
N ILE A 60 4.58 4.70 -9.77
CA ILE A 60 5.29 5.11 -11.00
C ILE A 60 6.50 6.00 -10.66
N PRO A 61 7.76 5.55 -10.92
CA PRO A 61 8.96 6.33 -10.58
C PRO A 61 9.07 7.67 -11.30
N ASP A 62 8.86 7.68 -12.62
CA ASP A 62 8.97 8.86 -13.48
C ASP A 62 7.59 9.48 -13.81
N GLY A 63 6.59 9.22 -12.96
CA GLY A 63 5.25 9.76 -13.14
C GLY A 63 5.18 11.28 -12.94
N GLU A 64 4.23 11.94 -13.59
CA GLU A 64 4.01 13.37 -13.44
C GLU A 64 3.68 13.74 -11.98
N LYS A 65 4.16 14.92 -11.54
CA LYS A 65 3.77 15.52 -10.27
C LYS A 65 2.48 16.32 -10.45
N THR A 66 1.34 15.70 -10.21
CA THR A 66 0.03 16.34 -10.38
C THR A 66 -0.35 17.22 -9.19
N GLY A 67 0.23 16.97 -8.00
CA GLY A 67 -0.14 17.64 -6.75
C GLY A 67 -1.46 17.17 -6.14
N ASN A 68 -2.13 16.17 -6.73
CA ASN A 68 -3.41 15.63 -6.26
C ASN A 68 -3.24 14.16 -5.87
N TYR A 69 -3.76 13.77 -4.72
CA TYR A 69 -3.72 12.38 -4.25
C TYR A 69 -4.92 12.06 -3.36
N ILE A 70 -5.21 10.77 -3.20
CA ILE A 70 -6.21 10.27 -2.24
C ILE A 70 -5.46 9.75 -1.03
N LEU A 71 -5.68 10.36 0.14
CA LEU A 71 -5.23 9.80 1.41
C LEU A 71 -6.27 8.78 1.88
N ALA A 72 -5.85 7.53 2.06
CA ALA A 72 -6.70 6.44 2.54
C ALA A 72 -6.10 5.76 3.77
N GLY A 73 -6.92 4.97 4.45
CA GLY A 73 -6.49 4.14 5.58
C GLY A 73 -5.96 2.79 5.13
N GLU A 74 -6.24 1.75 5.91
CA GLU A 74 -5.73 0.40 5.65
C GLU A 74 -6.50 -0.38 4.58
N ILE A 75 -7.58 0.19 4.04
CA ILE A 75 -8.43 -0.45 3.04
C ILE A 75 -7.96 -0.06 1.65
N PHE A 76 -7.78 -1.05 0.79
CA PHE A 76 -7.45 -0.85 -0.62
C PHE A 76 -8.46 0.10 -1.26
N THR A 77 -7.95 1.17 -1.83
CA THR A 77 -8.75 2.26 -2.37
C THR A 77 -8.31 2.55 -3.81
N THR A 78 -9.29 2.78 -4.67
CA THR A 78 -9.11 3.22 -6.05
C THR A 78 -9.73 4.60 -6.23
N ASN A 79 -9.34 5.31 -7.29
CA ASN A 79 -10.04 6.52 -7.69
C ASN A 79 -11.42 6.19 -8.32
N GLU A 80 -12.17 7.22 -8.71
CA GLU A 80 -13.50 7.08 -9.33
C GLU A 80 -13.51 6.25 -10.63
N LYS A 81 -12.35 6.03 -11.25
CA LYS A 81 -12.20 5.20 -12.46
C LYS A 81 -11.81 3.76 -12.15
N GLY A 82 -11.73 3.38 -10.87
CA GLY A 82 -11.29 2.05 -10.44
C GLY A 82 -9.78 1.83 -10.53
N ILE A 83 -8.98 2.90 -10.65
CA ILE A 83 -7.51 2.82 -10.80
C ILE A 83 -6.82 3.12 -9.47
N SER A 84 -5.87 2.27 -9.06
CA SER A 84 -4.97 2.51 -7.93
C SER A 84 -3.58 2.86 -8.46
N GLN A 85 -3.28 4.15 -8.54
CA GLN A 85 -2.03 4.64 -9.12
C GLN A 85 -1.55 5.91 -8.42
N ILE A 86 -0.24 6.04 -8.26
CA ILE A 86 0.40 7.26 -7.76
C ILE A 86 1.82 7.39 -8.33
N SER A 87 2.27 8.60 -8.66
CA SER A 87 3.67 8.85 -9.01
C SER A 87 4.54 8.93 -7.75
N TYR A 88 5.83 8.68 -7.87
CA TYR A 88 6.77 8.90 -6.76
C TYR A 88 6.76 10.37 -6.33
N ALA A 89 6.63 11.28 -7.29
CA ALA A 89 6.59 12.71 -7.04
C ALA A 89 5.35 13.14 -6.24
N ASP A 90 4.17 12.55 -6.51
CA ASP A 90 2.95 12.83 -5.74
C ASP A 90 2.91 12.10 -4.40
N TYR A 91 3.44 10.87 -4.32
CA TYR A 91 3.58 10.14 -3.06
C TYR A 91 4.48 10.90 -2.06
N ALA A 92 5.57 11.50 -2.53
CA ALA A 92 6.51 12.24 -1.68
C ALA A 92 5.97 13.59 -1.16
N ILE A 93 4.79 14.04 -1.61
CA ILE A 93 4.14 15.25 -1.09
C ILE A 93 3.48 14.97 0.27
N GLY A 94 2.95 13.76 0.45
CA GLY A 94 2.15 13.34 1.58
C GLY A 94 2.93 12.94 2.83
#